data_AF-A0A7J3AEE3-F1
#
_entry.id   AF-A0A7J3AEE3-F1
#
_cell.length_a   1.000
_cell.length_b   1.000
_cell.length_c   1.000
_cell.angle_alpha   90.00
_cell.angle_beta   90.00
_cell.angle_gamma   90.00
#
_symmetry.space_group_name_H-M   'P 1'
#
loop_
_entity.id
_entity.type
_entity.pdbx_description
1 polymer ?
#
loop_
_entity_poly.entity_id
_entity_poly.type
_entity_poly.pdbx_seq_one_letter_code
_entity_poly.pdbx_strand_id
1 'polypeptide(L)' 'MSHHHGCHGGFSLDEAKRRSWYNPEEVLADVQEGMTFVDVGCGDGFFSLLAAKKVGPKGRVYAVDIDASRVKMLQ' A
#
# COMPACT_ATOMS: atom_id res chain seq x y z
N MET A 1 -18.52 -14.40 -23.48
CA MET A 1 -17.97 -13.08 -23.81
C MET A 1 -17.92 -12.27 -22.52
N SER A 2 -16.85 -12.45 -21.77
CA SER A 2 -16.66 -11.81 -20.47
C SER A 2 -16.03 -10.45 -20.73
N HIS A 3 -16.84 -9.40 -20.73
CA HIS A 3 -16.33 -8.03 -20.85
C HIS A 3 -15.55 -7.70 -19.57
N HIS A 4 -14.22 -7.85 -19.65
CA HIS A 4 -13.29 -7.30 -18.68
C HIS A 4 -13.41 -5.78 -18.71
N HIS A 5 -14.26 -5.23 -17.84
CA HIS A 5 -14.21 -3.83 -17.46
C HIS A 5 -13.01 -3.68 -16.53
N GLY A 6 -11.82 -3.59 -17.13
CA GLY A 6 -10.60 -3.24 -16.42
C GLY A 6 -10.70 -1.79 -15.93
N CYS A 7 -11.18 -1.62 -14.69
CA CYS A 7 -10.83 -0.44 -13.91
C CYS A 7 -9.29 -0.38 -13.90
N HIS A 8 -8.71 0.76 -14.27
CA HIS A 8 -7.26 0.97 -14.46
C HIS A 8 -6.42 0.88 -13.16
N GLY A 9 -6.90 0.20 -12.12
CA GLY A 9 -6.27 0.13 -10.79
C GLY A 9 -5.70 -1.24 -10.41
N GLY A 10 -5.78 -2.24 -11.28
CA GLY A 10 -5.25 -3.58 -11.03
C GLY A 10 -3.72 -3.68 -11.20
N PHE A 11 -2.96 -2.88 -10.47
CA PHE A 11 -1.50 -2.94 -10.51
C PHE A 11 -0.97 -4.05 -9.61
N SER A 12 -0.98 -5.28 -10.12
CA SER A 12 0.12 -6.22 -9.81
C SER A 12 1.35 -5.67 -10.53
N LEU A 13 2.00 -4.66 -9.94
CA LEU A 13 3.29 -4.19 -10.43
C LEU A 13 4.36 -4.84 -9.58
N ASP A 14 5.40 -5.33 -10.25
CA ASP A 14 6.60 -5.73 -9.54
C ASP A 14 7.16 -4.53 -8.73
N GLU A 15 7.79 -4.84 -7.60
CA GLU A 15 8.36 -3.84 -6.70
C GLU A 15 9.36 -2.90 -7.40
N ALA A 16 10.16 -3.41 -8.34
CA ALA A 16 11.15 -2.60 -9.06
C ALA A 16 10.47 -1.53 -9.93
N LYS A 17 9.35 -1.85 -10.58
CA LYS A 17 8.57 -0.87 -11.32
C LYS A 17 7.94 0.17 -10.40
N ARG A 18 7.44 -0.21 -9.22
CA ARG A 18 6.92 0.76 -8.24
C ARG A 18 8.00 1.72 -7.75
N ARG A 19 9.22 1.21 -7.49
CA ARG A 19 10.39 2.02 -7.11
C ARG A 19 10.92 2.92 -8.21
N SER A 20 10.57 2.66 -9.48
CA SER A 20 10.90 3.56 -10.59
C SER A 20 10.02 4.81 -10.63
N TRP A 21 8.82 4.76 -10.03
CA TRP A 21 7.87 5.87 -9.99
C TRP A 21 7.82 6.56 -8.63
N TYR A 22 8.14 5.84 -7.56
CA TYR A 22 8.12 6.34 -6.20
C TYR A 22 9.45 6.07 -5.50
N ASN A 23 9.92 7.03 -4.71
CA ASN A 23 10.97 6.82 -3.72
C ASN A 23 10.31 6.55 -2.35
N PRO A 24 10.11 5.29 -1.95
CA PRO A 24 9.41 4.99 -0.70
C PRO A 24 10.20 5.43 0.54
N GLU A 25 11.52 5.52 0.45
CA GLU A 25 12.36 6.02 1.53
C GLU A 25 12.07 7.50 1.81
N GLU A 26 11.87 8.31 0.76
CA GLU A 26 11.46 9.71 0.86
C GLU A 26 10.00 9.85 1.32
N VAL A 27 9.06 9.10 0.72
CA VAL A 27 7.64 9.16 1.09
C VAL A 27 7.41 8.81 2.57
N LEU A 28 8.19 7.87 3.08
CA LEU A 28 8.09 7.43 4.46
C LEU A 28 9.10 8.12 5.38
N ALA A 29 9.85 9.13 4.92
CA ALA A 29 10.99 9.70 5.65
C ALA A 29 10.63 10.11 7.09
N ASP A 30 9.46 10.73 7.26
CA ASP A 30 8.99 11.25 8.54
C ASP A 30 8.17 10.23 9.37
N VAL A 31 8.00 9.00 8.87
CA VAL A 31 7.29 7.95 9.60
C VAL A 31 8.21 7.38 10.68
N GLN A 32 7.74 7.44 11.93
CA GLN A 32 8.47 7.02 13.12
C GLN A 32 7.74 5.91 13.89
N GLU A 33 8.46 5.23 14.79
CA GLU A 33 7.90 4.19 15.66
C GLU A 33 6.74 4.75 16.49
N GLY A 34 5.66 3.97 16.61
CA GLY A 34 4.46 4.33 17.38
C GLY A 34 3.45 5.20 16.62
N MET A 35 3.78 5.70 15.42
CA MET A 35 2.85 6.50 14.63
C MET A 35 1.68 5.67 14.08
N THR A 36 0.60 6.38 13.75
CA THR A 36 -0.50 5.85 12.94
C THR A 36 -0.31 6.31 11.49
N PHE A 37 -0.20 5.37 10.56
CA PHE A 37 -0.10 5.62 9.13
C PHE A 37 -1.40 5.20 8.43
N VAL A 38 -1.87 5.99 7.45
CA VAL A 38 -3.07 5.69 6.66
C VAL A 38 -2.68 5.66 5.18
N ASP A 39 -2.89 4.50 4.54
CA ASP A 39 -2.61 4.26 3.12
C ASP A 39 -3.94 4.23 2.35
N VAL A 40 -4.24 5.30 1.61
CA VAL A 40 -5.50 5.45 0.87
C VAL A 40 -5.31 5.00 -0.57
N GLY A 41 -6.06 3.98 -0.98
CA GLY A 41 -5.83 3.28 -2.25
C GLY A 41 -4.65 2.32 -2.14
N CYS A 42 -4.64 1.50 -1.08
CA CYS A 42 -3.48 0.69 -0.71
C CYS A 42 -3.10 -0.38 -1.74
N GLY A 43 -4.04 -0.80 -2.61
CA GLY A 43 -3.79 -1.79 -3.65
C GLY A 43 -3.23 -3.10 -3.10
N ASP A 44 -2.03 -3.48 -3.54
CA ASP A 44 -1.31 -4.67 -3.07
C ASP A 44 -0.52 -4.45 -1.75
N GLY A 45 -0.59 -3.25 -1.18
CA GLY A 45 -0.01 -2.91 0.12
C GLY A 45 1.45 -2.48 0.08
N PHE A 46 2.00 -2.08 -1.07
CA PHE A 46 3.40 -1.64 -1.19
C PHE A 46 3.83 -0.64 -0.10
N PHE A 47 3.08 0.46 0.10
CA PHE A 47 3.39 1.43 1.15
C PHE A 47 2.93 0.95 2.53
N SER A 48 1.76 0.33 2.62
CA SER A 48 1.23 -0.25 3.87
C SER A 48 2.23 -1.17 4.58
N LEU A 49 2.87 -2.09 3.85
CA LEU A 49 3.83 -3.05 4.42
C LEU A 49 5.15 -2.39 4.82
N LEU A 50 5.62 -1.42 4.03
CA LEU A 50 6.83 -0.65 4.37
C LEU A 50 6.58 0.24 5.60
N ALA A 51 5.43 0.90 5.66
CA ALA A 51 5.01 1.70 6.81
C ALA A 51 4.84 0.83 8.07
N ALA A 52 4.28 -0.38 7.95
CA ALA A 52 4.11 -1.30 9.08
C ALA A 52 5.44 -1.66 9.75
N LYS A 53 6.50 -1.86 8.95
CA LYS A 53 7.86 -2.09 9.47
C LYS A 53 8.40 -0.85 10.20
N LYS A 54 8.08 0.35 9.72
CA LYS A 54 8.63 1.62 10.21
C LYS A 54 7.93 2.13 11.48
N VAL A 55 6.59 1.99 11.55
CA VAL A 55 5.81 2.35 12.75
C VAL A 55 5.98 1.34 13.88
N GLY A 56 6.42 0.11 13.58
CA GLY A 56 6.75 -0.89 14.59
C GLY A 56 5.54 -1.40 15.39
N PRO A 57 5.77 -2.22 16.43
CA PRO A 57 4.71 -2.94 17.15
C PRO A 57 3.78 -2.04 17.98
N LYS A 58 4.22 -0.82 18.30
CA LYS A 58 3.40 0.18 19.01
C LYS A 58 2.60 1.07 18.06
N GLY A 59 2.94 1.07 16.77
CA GLY A 59 2.27 1.84 15.74
C GLY A 59 1.08 1.10 15.13
N ARG A 60 0.40 1.77 14.21
CA ARG A 60 -0.74 1.21 13.48
C ARG A 60 -0.70 1.63 12.02
N VAL A 61 -1.13 0.74 11.14
CA VAL A 61 -1.34 1.03 9.72
C VAL A 61 -2.79 0.74 9.38
N TYR A 62 -3.47 1.72 8.78
CA TYR A 62 -4.78 1.55 8.19
C TYR A 62 -4.64 1.54 6.67
N ALA A 63 -4.74 0.35 6.08
CA ALA A 63 -4.75 0.16 4.64
C ALA A 63 -6.20 0.15 4.14
N VAL A 64 -6.57 1.13 3.32
CA VAL A 64 -7.95 1.27 2.82
C VAL A 64 -7.97 1.32 1.30
N ASP A 65 -8.93 0.61 0.71
CA ASP A 65 -9.15 0.59 -0.72
C ASP A 65 -10.65 0.47 -1.01
N ILE A 66 -11.10 1.01 -2.15
CA ILE A 66 -12.47 0.86 -2.62
C ILE A 66 -12.73 -0.55 -3.17
N ASP A 67 -11.68 -1.20 -3.70
CA ASP A 67 -11.73 -2.58 -4.14
C ASP A 67 -11.50 -3.50 -2.93
N ALA A 68 -12.58 -4.05 -2.39
CA ALA A 68 -12.54 -4.94 -1.22
C ALA A 68 -11.61 -6.16 -1.40
N SER A 69 -11.31 -6.57 -2.65
CA SER A 69 -10.37 -7.66 -2.89
C SER A 69 -8.93 -7.30 -2.48
N ARG A 70 -8.57 -6.01 -2.54
CA ARG A 70 -7.25 -5.47 -2.14
C ARG A 70 -7.05 -5.55 -0.64
N VAL A 71 -8.02 -5.05 0.12
CA VAL A 71 -7.99 -5.11 1.59
C VAL A 71 -7.95 -6.56 2.06
N LYS A 72 -8.70 -7.47 1.41
CA LYS A 72 -8.69 -8.90 1.74
C LYS A 72 -7.33 -9.58 1.54
N MET A 73 -6.47 -9.07 0.65
CA MET A 73 -5.12 -9.60 0.46
C MET A 73 -4.15 -9.25 1.60
N LEU A 74 -4.48 -8.25 2.42
CA LEU A 74 -3.62 -7.70 3.46
C LEU A 74 -4.00 -8.14 4.89
N GLN A 75 -5.00 -9.02 5.03
CA GLN A 75 -5.49 -9.53 6.31
C GLN A 75 -4.92 -10.90 6.67
#